data_AF-A0A6P0NEK7-F1
#
_entry.id   AF-A0A6P0NEK7-F1
#
_cell.length_a   1.000
_cell.length_b   1.000
_cell.length_c   1.000
_cell.angle_alpha   90.00
_cell.angle_beta   90.00
_cell.angle_gamma   90.00
#
_symmetry.space_group_name_H-M   'P 1'
#
loop_
_entity.id
_entity.type
_entity.pdbx_description
1 polymer ?
#
loop_
_entity_poly.entity_id
_entity_poly.type
_entity_poly.pdbx_seq_one_letter_code
_entity_poly.pdbx_strand_id
1 'polypeptide(L)'
;GAGDLDGDGDGDIIWRNTPAPTIYYWRMEGTEYIESVLIESPISSGQDVIYGSLDIDDNGFDDILWRNLDDGQNSVWLMNANGFDRLERLEPLTDPSWQSYV
;
A
#
# COMPACT_ATOMS: atom_id res chain seq x y z
N GLY A 1 -2.44 10.49 3.61
CA GLY A 1 -3.55 10.12 2.71
C GLY A 1 -3.39 8.65 2.36
N ALA A 2 -4.25 8.04 1.55
CA ALA A 2 -3.94 6.70 1.06
C ALA A 2 -3.03 6.71 -0.19
N GLY A 3 -2.56 7.89 -0.59
CA GLY A 3 -1.52 8.10 -1.61
C GLY A 3 -2.10 8.25 -3.01
N ASP A 4 -1.35 8.83 -3.94
CA ASP A 4 -1.67 8.92 -5.37
C ASP A 4 -1.17 7.63 -6.07
N LEU A 5 -2.01 6.60 -6.16
CA LEU A 5 -1.58 5.27 -6.59
C LEU A 5 -1.55 5.07 -8.10
N ASP A 6 -2.16 5.99 -8.86
CA ASP A 6 -2.21 5.94 -10.31
C ASP A 6 -1.53 7.14 -10.99
N GLY A 7 -0.91 8.02 -10.21
CA GLY A 7 -0.04 9.11 -10.66
C GLY A 7 -0.80 10.26 -11.31
N ASP A 8 -2.09 10.42 -11.01
CA ASP A 8 -2.94 11.47 -11.58
C ASP A 8 -2.84 12.81 -10.82
N GLY A 9 -2.16 12.82 -9.67
CA GLY A 9 -1.94 13.98 -8.81
C GLY A 9 -3.01 14.16 -7.73
N ASP A 10 -4.06 13.35 -7.72
CA ASP A 10 -5.06 13.30 -6.67
C ASP A 10 -4.79 12.15 -5.68
N GLY A 11 -5.28 12.31 -4.44
CA GLY A 11 -5.08 11.31 -3.40
C GLY A 11 -6.16 10.22 -3.43
N ASP A 12 -5.75 8.97 -3.57
CA ASP A 12 -6.62 7.80 -3.54
C ASP A 12 -6.95 7.30 -2.13
N ILE A 13 -7.83 6.28 -2.05
CA ILE A 13 -8.21 5.59 -0.81
C ILE A 13 -7.97 4.08 -0.93
N ILE A 14 -7.08 3.54 -0.09
CA ILE A 14 -6.78 2.10 -0.06
C ILE A 14 -7.75 1.35 0.88
N TRP A 15 -8.30 0.24 0.37
CA TRP A 15 -9.15 -0.67 1.10
C TRP A 15 -8.53 -2.06 1.14
N ARG A 16 -8.33 -2.58 2.35
CA ARG A 16 -7.92 -3.98 2.56
C ARG A 16 -9.08 -4.78 3.13
N ASN A 17 -9.43 -5.87 2.46
CA ASN A 17 -10.22 -6.94 3.07
C ASN A 17 -9.27 -7.77 3.94
N THR A 18 -9.56 -7.95 5.23
CA THR A 18 -8.64 -8.68 6.14
C THR A 18 -8.90 -10.19 6.16
N PRO A 19 -10.16 -10.69 6.03
CA PRO A 19 -10.42 -12.12 5.81
C PRO A 19 -10.04 -12.68 4.43
N ALA A 20 -10.14 -11.86 3.37
CA ALA A 20 -9.75 -12.26 2.01
C ALA A 20 -8.54 -11.42 1.58
N PRO A 21 -7.50 -11.98 0.94
CA PRO A 21 -6.29 -11.27 0.56
C PRO A 21 -6.52 -10.33 -0.65
N THR A 22 -7.56 -9.51 -0.58
CA THR A 22 -7.99 -8.63 -1.66
C THR A 22 -7.83 -7.19 -1.20
N ILE A 23 -7.10 -6.43 -1.99
CA ILE A 23 -6.88 -5.02 -1.78
C ILE A 23 -7.38 -4.27 -3.00
N TYR A 24 -8.15 -3.23 -2.72
CA TYR A 24 -8.60 -2.28 -3.73
C TYR A 24 -8.02 -0.92 -3.37
N TYR A 25 -7.90 -0.06 -4.35
CA TYR A 25 -7.97 1.37 -4.09
C TYR A 25 -9.19 1.95 -4.79
N TRP A 26 -9.74 3.01 -4.20
CA TRP A 26 -10.68 3.87 -4.87
C TRP A 26 -9.90 4.98 -5.52
N ARG A 27 -10.04 5.08 -6.84
CA ARG A 27 -9.51 6.21 -7.59
C ARG A 27 -10.36 7.43 -7.33
N MET A 28 -9.74 8.53 -6.93
CA MET A 28 -10.43 9.74 -6.53
C MET A 28 -10.08 10.91 -7.45
N GLU A 29 -11.04 11.80 -7.71
CA GLU A 29 -10.76 13.13 -8.29
C GLU A 29 -11.19 14.17 -7.25
N GLY A 30 -10.21 14.72 -6.52
CA GLY A 30 -10.47 15.50 -5.31
C GLY A 30 -11.26 14.73 -4.24
N THR A 31 -12.56 14.98 -4.12
CA THR A 31 -13.45 14.28 -3.16
C THR A 31 -14.46 13.35 -3.85
N GLU A 32 -14.39 13.21 -5.17
CA GLU A 32 -15.29 12.38 -5.96
C GLU A 32 -14.72 10.97 -6.13
N TYR A 33 -15.54 9.96 -5.88
CA TYR A 33 -15.22 8.57 -6.18
C TYR A 33 -15.40 8.32 -7.68
N ILE A 34 -14.37 7.82 -8.35
CA ILE A 34 -14.42 7.51 -9.78
C ILE A 34 -14.66 6.02 -10.00
N GLU A 35 -13.78 5.17 -9.48
CA GLU A 35 -13.87 3.72 -9.63
C GLU A 35 -13.14 2.96 -8.52
N SER A 36 -13.38 1.64 -8.49
CA SER A 36 -12.70 0.71 -7.60
C SER A 36 -11.73 -0.13 -8.41
N VAL A 37 -10.44 0.01 -8.15
CA VAL A 37 -9.37 -0.70 -8.85
C VAL A 37 -8.83 -1.82 -7.97
N LEU A 38 -8.78 -3.04 -8.49
CA LEU A 38 -8.20 -4.19 -7.80
C LEU A 38 -6.67 -4.11 -7.87
N ILE A 39 -6.00 -4.22 -6.72
CA ILE A 39 -4.55 -4.44 -6.67
C ILE A 39 -4.31 -5.95 -6.61
N GLU A 40 -3.78 -6.52 -7.70
CA GLU A 40 -3.44 -7.95 -7.74
C GLU A 40 -2.25 -8.24 -6.82
N SER A 41 -2.57 -8.78 -5.63
CA SER A 41 -1.63 -8.90 -4.51
C SER A 41 -0.91 -10.25 -4.46
N PRO A 42 0.37 -10.28 -4.04
CA PRO A 42 1.05 -11.51 -3.62
C PRO A 42 0.83 -11.89 -2.14
N ILE A 43 0.21 -11.04 -1.31
CA ILE A 43 0.07 -11.28 0.14
C ILE A 43 -0.93 -12.41 0.40
N SER A 44 -0.49 -13.40 1.16
CA SER A 44 -1.29 -14.56 1.59
C SER A 44 -1.55 -14.58 3.11
N SER A 45 -1.11 -13.56 3.85
CA SER A 45 -1.10 -13.55 5.32
C SER A 45 -2.08 -12.54 5.93
N GLY A 46 -2.71 -12.93 7.04
CA GLY A 46 -3.69 -12.10 7.75
C GLY A 46 -3.07 -10.96 8.57
N GLN A 47 -1.79 -11.06 8.95
CA GLN A 47 -1.14 -10.18 9.93
C GLN A 47 -0.39 -8.99 9.32
N ASP A 48 -0.32 -8.93 7.99
CA ASP A 48 0.20 -7.76 7.30
C ASP A 48 -0.82 -6.61 7.36
N VAL A 49 -0.36 -5.44 7.77
CA VAL A 49 -1.17 -4.22 7.84
C VAL A 49 -0.53 -3.12 7.01
N ILE A 50 -1.37 -2.25 6.44
CA ILE A 50 -0.93 -1.07 5.72
C ILE A 50 -0.50 -0.03 6.75
N TYR A 51 0.74 0.42 6.64
CA TYR A 51 1.37 1.39 7.54
C TYR A 51 1.39 2.81 6.94
N GLY A 52 1.24 2.93 5.62
CA GLY A 52 1.16 4.21 4.93
C GLY A 52 1.38 4.04 3.43
N SER A 53 1.44 5.17 2.73
CA SER A 53 1.81 5.22 1.33
C SER A 53 2.56 6.51 1.01
N LEU A 54 3.54 6.39 0.12
CA LEU A 54 4.38 7.49 -0.39
C LEU A 54 5.19 7.00 -1.59
N ASP A 55 5.57 7.88 -2.49
CA ASP A 55 6.48 7.59 -3.61
C ASP A 55 7.90 7.29 -3.08
N ILE A 56 8.20 6.02 -2.85
CA ILE A 56 9.44 5.56 -2.21
C ILE A 56 10.58 5.48 -3.24
N ASP A 57 10.25 5.14 -4.49
CA ASP A 57 11.23 4.96 -5.57
C ASP A 57 11.30 6.13 -6.57
N ASP A 58 10.61 7.25 -6.30
CA ASP A 58 10.62 8.51 -7.05
C ASP A 58 10.16 8.32 -8.50
N ASN A 59 9.14 7.50 -8.69
CA ASN A 59 8.60 7.15 -10.01
C ASN A 59 7.33 7.92 -10.39
N GLY A 60 6.80 8.75 -9.48
CA GLY A 60 5.59 9.54 -9.66
C GLY A 60 4.31 8.83 -9.25
N PHE A 61 4.39 7.67 -8.61
CA PHE A 61 3.26 6.89 -8.08
C PHE A 61 3.56 6.58 -6.61
N ASP A 62 2.59 6.79 -5.72
CA ASP A 62 2.77 6.44 -4.32
C ASP A 62 2.80 4.90 -4.15
N ASP A 63 3.78 4.42 -3.39
CA ASP A 63 3.95 3.02 -3.04
C ASP A 63 3.24 2.69 -1.72
N ILE A 64 2.93 1.42 -1.47
CA ILE A 64 2.25 1.01 -0.23
C ILE A 64 3.24 0.38 0.75
N LEU A 65 3.37 0.98 1.93
CA LEU A 65 4.17 0.46 3.03
C LEU A 65 3.36 -0.56 3.85
N TRP A 66 3.93 -1.75 4.01
CA TRP A 66 3.36 -2.87 4.76
C TRP A 66 4.22 -3.23 5.95
N ARG A 67 3.55 -3.65 7.03
CA ARG A 67 4.20 -4.26 8.20
C ARG A 67 3.48 -5.52 8.63
N ASN A 68 4.26 -6.56 8.89
CA ASN A 68 3.80 -7.76 9.58
C ASN A 68 3.86 -7.56 11.10
N LEU A 69 2.73 -7.76 11.78
CA LEU A 69 2.66 -7.54 13.24
C LEU A 69 3.18 -8.72 14.08
N ASP A 70 3.42 -9.89 13.49
CA ASP A 70 3.92 -11.06 14.23
C ASP A 70 5.45 -11.02 14.39
N ASP A 71 6.17 -10.68 13.32
CA ASP A 71 7.64 -10.74 13.26
C ASP A 71 8.32 -9.39 12.99
N GLY A 72 7.54 -8.33 12.76
CA GLY A 72 8.04 -6.99 12.50
C GLY A 72 8.66 -6.81 11.11
N GLN A 73 8.46 -7.76 10.18
CA GLN A 73 8.89 -7.64 8.80
C GLN A 73 8.20 -6.45 8.13
N ASN A 74 8.98 -5.59 7.47
CA ASN A 74 8.46 -4.50 6.67
C ASN A 74 8.64 -4.82 5.18
N SER A 75 7.69 -4.39 4.36
CA SER A 75 7.81 -4.50 2.91
C SER A 75 7.13 -3.33 2.23
N VAL A 76 7.55 -3.03 1.02
CA VAL A 76 6.95 -2.02 0.16
C VAL A 76 6.36 -2.72 -1.04
N TRP A 77 5.14 -2.35 -1.40
CA TRP A 77 4.60 -2.66 -2.70
C TRP A 77 4.86 -1.48 -3.60
N LEU A 78 5.74 -1.68 -4.56
CA LEU A 78 6.03 -0.69 -5.56
C LEU A 78 4.90 -0.63 -6.57
N MET A 79 4.44 0.58 -6.86
CA MET A 79 3.34 0.88 -7.76
C MET A 79 3.88 1.55 -9.03
N ASN A 80 3.16 1.43 -10.14
CA ASN A 80 3.45 2.14 -11.38
C ASN A 80 2.18 2.34 -12.21
N ALA A 81 2.34 2.86 -13.44
CA ALA A 81 1.25 3.09 -14.39
C ALA A 81 0.37 1.86 -14.73
N ASN A 82 0.81 0.64 -14.40
CA ASN A 82 0.06 -0.60 -14.60
C ASN A 82 -0.48 -1.19 -13.27
N GLY A 83 -0.38 -0.46 -12.16
CA GLY A 83 -0.75 -0.91 -10.82
C GLY A 83 0.43 -1.49 -10.06
N PHE A 84 0.20 -2.58 -9.33
CA PHE A 84 1.25 -3.26 -8.55
C PHE A 84 2.37 -3.78 -9.46
N ASP A 85 3.61 -3.35 -9.21
CA ASP A 85 4.80 -3.82 -9.92
C ASP A 85 5.41 -5.02 -9.20
N ARG A 86 5.88 -4.81 -7.97
CA ARG A 86 6.56 -5.85 -7.18
C ARG A 86 6.59 -5.52 -5.69
N LEU A 87 6.89 -6.56 -4.90
CA LEU A 87 7.13 -6.45 -3.47
C LEU A 87 8.64 -6.38 -3.21
N GLU A 88 9.06 -5.34 -2.49
CA GLU A 88 10.41 -5.21 -1.95
C GLU A 88 10.39 -5.44 -0.43
N ARG A 89 11.24 -6.34 0.07
CA ARG A 89 11.39 -6.55 1.52
C ARG A 89 12.39 -5.56 2.08
N LEU A 90 12.02 -4.92 3.18
CA LEU A 90 12.91 -4.05 3.93
C LEU A 90 13.45 -4.77 5.17
N GLU A 91 14.39 -4.12 5.86
CA GLU A 91 14.87 -4.64 7.14
C GLU A 91 13.73 -4.77 8.16
N PRO A 92 13.62 -5.92 8.87
CA PRO A 92 12.60 -6.09 9.89
C PRO A 92 12.92 -5.25 11.11
N LEU A 93 11.88 -4.63 11.67
CA LEU A 93 11.93 -4.04 13.01
C LEU A 93 11.24 -5.01 13.95
N THR A 94 12.01 -5.99 14.44
CA THR A 94 11.50 -7.18 15.15
C THR A 94 10.77 -6.90 16.45
N ASP A 95 10.92 -5.69 17.02
CA ASP A 95 10.03 -5.21 18.08
C ASP A 95 8.72 -4.68 17.43
N PRO A 96 7.57 -5.32 17.64
CA PRO A 96 6.31 -4.90 17.02
C PRO A 96 5.80 -3.55 17.55
N SER A 97 6.38 -2.99 18.62
CA SER A 97 5.96 -1.70 19.19
C SER A 97 6.37 -0.48 18.37
N TRP A 98 7.28 -0.62 17.39
CA TRP A 98 7.67 0.48 16.50
C TRP A 98 6.50 1.02 15.69
N GLN A 99 6.46 2.35 15.56
CA GLN A 99 5.49 3.11 14.78
C GLN A 99 6.20 3.90 13.68
N SER A 100 5.56 4.07 12.53
CA SER A 100 5.96 5.03 11.49
C SER A 100 5.05 6.26 11.52
N TYR A 101 5.51 7.34 10.92
CA TYR A 101 4.76 8.61 10.80
C TYR A 101 4.75 9.12 9.35
N VAL A 102 4.77 8.17 8.41
CA VAL A 102 4.64 8.44 6.98
C VAL A 102 3.18 8.73 6.62
#